data_AF-A0A4S2N3B0-F1
#
_entry.id   AF-A0A4S2N3B0-F1
#
_cell.length_a   1.000
_cell.length_b   1.000
_cell.length_c   1.000
_cell.angle_alpha   90.00
_cell.angle_beta   90.00
_cell.angle_gamma   90.00
#
_symmetry.space_group_name_H-M   'P 1'
#
loop_
_entity.id
_entity.type
_entity.pdbx_description
1 polymer ?
#
loop_
_entity_poly.entity_id
_entity_poly.type
_entity_poly.pdbx_seq_one_letter_code
_entity_poly.pdbx_strand_id
1 'polypeptide(L)'
;MPSTILDHFHTRNLSFYTVPAAYILAIAPHMYTLAAVGKRFDARHPRKLLGKLEGDQTMDSATKARIHRAEAASANGFENLGFFAAAVVAANVAGVETKALNTLSVGYVVSRLVYNLIYVNNTTAAAANSRFGVYLVGVGFVISLFVKAGNAVNALKL
;
A
#
# COMPACT_ATOMS: atom_id res chain seq x y z
N MET A 1 31.65 -19.99 0.35
CA MET A 1 30.26 -20.45 0.12
C MET A 1 29.50 -19.35 -0.62
N PRO A 2 28.62 -19.66 -1.59
CA PRO A 2 27.80 -18.64 -2.22
C PRO A 2 26.88 -17.99 -1.18
N SER A 3 26.77 -16.66 -1.21
CA SER A 3 25.92 -15.89 -0.31
C SER A 3 24.44 -16.25 -0.50
N THR A 4 23.74 -16.53 0.60
CA THR A 4 22.33 -16.92 0.63
C THR A 4 21.40 -15.72 0.44
N ILE A 5 20.11 -15.96 0.19
CA ILE A 5 19.09 -14.89 0.13
C ILE A 5 19.02 -14.09 1.45
N LEU A 6 19.23 -14.76 2.59
CA LEU A 6 19.24 -14.11 3.90
C LEU A 6 20.45 -13.19 4.06
N ASP A 7 21.62 -13.60 3.57
CA ASP A 7 22.82 -12.75 3.59
C ASP A 7 22.60 -11.47 2.79
N HIS A 8 21.94 -11.57 1.62
CA HIS A 8 21.57 -10.42 0.81
C HIS A 8 20.54 -9.53 1.51
N PHE A 9 19.57 -10.10 2.21
CA PHE A 9 18.57 -9.33 2.97
C PHE A 9 19.19 -8.55 4.13
N HIS A 10 20.29 -9.03 4.70
CA HIS A 10 21.00 -8.33 5.79
C HIS A 10 21.98 -7.27 5.30
N THR A 11 22.60 -7.48 4.13
CA THR A 11 23.69 -6.63 3.63
C THR A 11 23.26 -5.63 2.56
N ARG A 12 22.25 -5.94 1.75
CA ARG A 12 21.76 -5.07 0.69
C ARG A 12 20.56 -4.27 1.16
N ASN A 13 20.54 -2.99 0.81
CA ASN A 13 19.43 -2.12 1.13
C ASN A 13 18.32 -2.26 0.08
N LEU A 14 17.27 -3.00 0.43
CA LEU A 14 16.11 -3.25 -0.43
C LEU A 14 15.00 -2.22 -0.21
N SER A 15 15.09 -1.42 0.85
CA SER A 15 14.01 -0.54 1.30
C SER A 15 13.58 0.49 0.24
N PHE A 16 14.49 1.04 -0.56
CA PHE A 16 14.11 1.97 -1.63
C PHE A 16 13.24 1.32 -2.73
N TYR A 17 13.42 0.03 -3.02
CA TYR A 17 12.59 -0.68 -4.00
C TYR A 17 11.17 -0.95 -3.50
N THR A 18 10.95 -0.87 -2.19
CA THR A 18 9.61 -1.06 -1.62
C THR A 18 8.70 0.13 -1.89
N VAL A 19 9.24 1.34 -2.13
CA VAL A 19 8.46 2.53 -2.46
C VAL A 19 7.75 2.41 -3.82
N PRO A 20 8.42 2.10 -4.94
CA PRO A 20 7.73 1.83 -6.19
C PRO A 20 6.84 0.58 -6.12
N ALA A 21 7.20 -0.44 -5.33
CA ALA A 21 6.31 -1.58 -5.10
C ALA A 21 5.00 -1.17 -4.40
N ALA A 22 5.06 -0.30 -3.39
CA ALA A 22 3.88 0.25 -2.72
C ALA A 22 3.04 1.13 -3.67
N TYR A 23 3.68 1.91 -4.54
CA TYR A 23 2.99 2.69 -5.57
C TYR A 23 2.23 1.79 -6.56
N ILE A 24 2.86 0.70 -7.03
CA ILE A 24 2.20 -0.30 -7.88
C ILE A 24 0.99 -0.92 -7.16
N LEU A 25 1.14 -1.26 -5.88
CA LEU A 25 0.01 -1.77 -5.08
C LEU A 25 -1.09 -0.72 -4.86
N ALA A 26 -0.77 0.57 -4.78
CA ALA A 26 -1.79 1.62 -4.74
C ALA A 26 -2.58 1.71 -6.05
N ILE A 27 -1.93 1.50 -7.20
CA ILE A 27 -2.57 1.52 -8.52
C ILE A 27 -3.40 0.26 -8.80
N ALA A 28 -2.96 -0.91 -8.33
CA ALA A 28 -3.54 -2.19 -8.72
C ALA A 28 -5.08 -2.29 -8.58
N PRO A 29 -5.72 -1.79 -7.50
CA PRO A 29 -7.19 -1.78 -7.40
C PRO A 29 -7.86 -0.91 -8.48
N HIS A 30 -7.26 0.23 -8.86
CA HIS A 30 -7.77 1.05 -9.95
C HIS A 30 -7.67 0.32 -11.30
N MET A 31 -6.60 -0.45 -11.53
CA MET A 31 -6.49 -1.28 -12.74
C MET A 31 -7.59 -2.35 -12.81
N TYR A 32 -7.97 -2.93 -11.66
CA TYR A 32 -9.15 -3.78 -11.58
C TYR A 32 -10.42 -3.02 -11.96
N THR A 33 -10.62 -1.80 -11.46
CA THR A 33 -11.75 -0.95 -11.86
C THR A 33 -11.81 -0.79 -13.38
N LEU A 34 -10.72 -0.36 -14.01
CA LEU A 34 -10.65 -0.14 -15.46
C LEU A 34 -11.00 -1.40 -16.26
N ALA A 35 -10.49 -2.56 -15.83
CA ALA A 35 -10.81 -3.84 -16.44
C ALA A 35 -12.30 -4.21 -16.27
N ALA A 36 -12.88 -3.98 -15.09
CA ALA A 36 -14.27 -4.31 -14.78
C ALA A 36 -15.28 -3.41 -15.52
N VAL A 37 -14.97 -2.13 -15.70
CA VAL A 37 -15.87 -1.19 -16.40
C VAL A 37 -15.73 -1.29 -17.92
N GLY A 38 -14.55 -1.65 -18.41
CA GLY A 38 -14.27 -1.81 -19.84
C GLY A 38 -14.67 -0.58 -20.66
N LYS A 39 -15.49 -0.79 -21.71
CA LYS A 39 -15.95 0.27 -22.62
C LYS A 39 -16.81 1.35 -21.95
N ARG A 40 -17.27 1.15 -20.71
CA ARG A 40 -18.01 2.16 -19.94
C ARG A 40 -17.11 3.28 -19.41
N PHE A 41 -15.79 3.10 -19.44
CA PHE A 41 -14.84 4.12 -19.01
C PHE A 41 -14.73 5.25 -20.05
N ASP A 42 -15.07 6.47 -19.64
CA ASP A 42 -14.87 7.69 -20.42
C ASP A 42 -13.58 8.39 -19.98
N ALA A 43 -12.49 8.16 -20.71
CA ALA A 43 -11.16 8.70 -20.40
C ALA A 43 -11.09 10.24 -20.43
N ARG A 44 -12.09 10.92 -21.02
CA ARG A 44 -12.19 12.39 -20.99
C ARG A 44 -12.64 12.91 -19.62
N HIS A 45 -13.35 12.09 -18.85
CA HIS A 45 -13.92 12.45 -17.55
C HIS A 45 -13.71 11.33 -16.52
N PRO A 46 -12.47 10.89 -16.25
CA PRO A 46 -12.20 9.69 -15.44
C PRO A 46 -12.75 9.80 -14.01
N ARG A 47 -12.78 11.02 -13.45
CA ARG A 47 -13.31 11.29 -12.11
C ARG A 47 -14.84 11.22 -12.00
N LYS A 48 -15.56 11.19 -13.13
CA LYS A 48 -17.03 11.02 -13.15
C LYS A 48 -17.46 9.55 -13.16
N LEU A 49 -16.50 8.61 -13.20
CA LEU A 49 -16.76 7.18 -13.34
C LEU A 49 -17.77 6.65 -12.31
N LEU A 50 -17.49 6.86 -11.02
CA LEU A 50 -18.33 6.31 -9.95
C LEU A 50 -19.77 6.85 -9.97
N GLY A 51 -19.96 8.16 -10.17
CA GLY A 51 -21.30 8.74 -10.28
C GLY A 51 -22.07 8.24 -11.51
N LYS A 52 -21.39 7.96 -12.63
CA LYS A 52 -22.03 7.35 -13.81
C LYS A 52 -22.39 5.88 -13.56
N LEU A 53 -21.58 5.15 -12.80
CA LEU A 53 -21.80 3.73 -12.46
C LEU A 53 -23.05 3.53 -11.61
N GLU A 54 -23.34 4.42 -10.67
CA GLU A 54 -24.51 4.30 -9.80
C GLU A 54 -25.83 4.22 -10.59
N GLY A 55 -25.95 5.06 -11.64
CA GLY A 55 -27.09 5.08 -12.55
C GLY A 55 -27.07 3.99 -13.64
N ASP A 56 -26.00 3.20 -13.78
CA ASP A 56 -25.92 2.14 -14.78
C ASP A 56 -26.80 0.94 -14.37
N GLN A 57 -27.88 0.72 -15.11
CA GLN A 57 -28.80 -0.41 -14.93
C GLN A 57 -28.32 -1.70 -15.61
N THR A 58 -27.28 -1.63 -16.45
CA THR A 58 -26.74 -2.77 -17.20
C THR A 58 -25.70 -3.57 -16.44
N MET A 59 -25.24 -3.06 -15.30
CA MET A 59 -24.25 -3.70 -14.43
C MET A 59 -24.89 -4.09 -13.11
N ASP A 60 -24.63 -5.31 -12.65
CA ASP A 60 -25.16 -5.81 -11.40
C ASP A 60 -24.60 -5.05 -10.19
N SER A 61 -25.40 -4.97 -9.13
CA SER A 61 -25.06 -4.22 -7.93
C SER A 61 -23.82 -4.74 -7.20
N ALA A 62 -23.51 -6.03 -7.28
CA ALA A 62 -22.34 -6.61 -6.61
C ALA A 62 -21.04 -6.18 -7.30
N THR A 63 -21.01 -6.17 -8.63
CA THR A 63 -19.89 -5.67 -9.43
C THR A 63 -19.70 -4.17 -9.18
N LYS A 64 -20.77 -3.38 -9.19
CA LYS A 64 -20.69 -1.94 -8.85
C LYS A 64 -20.09 -1.72 -7.46
N ALA A 65 -20.60 -2.41 -6.44
CA ALA A 65 -20.07 -2.30 -5.08
C ALA A 65 -18.59 -2.69 -4.98
N ARG A 66 -18.15 -3.71 -5.75
CA ARG A 66 -16.74 -4.11 -5.80
C ARG A 66 -15.86 -3.06 -6.46
N ILE A 67 -16.32 -2.41 -7.52
CA ILE A 67 -15.63 -1.27 -8.15
C ILE A 67 -15.48 -0.10 -7.16
N HIS A 68 -16.53 0.26 -6.42
CA HIS A 68 -16.44 1.31 -5.40
C HIS A 68 -15.38 0.97 -4.33
N ARG A 69 -15.33 -0.28 -3.87
CA ARG A 69 -14.29 -0.72 -2.91
C ARG A 69 -12.88 -0.68 -3.52
N ALA A 70 -12.74 -1.02 -4.80
CA ALA A 70 -11.45 -0.98 -5.48
C ALA A 70 -10.94 0.46 -5.62
N GLU A 71 -11.78 1.41 -6.03
CA GLU A 71 -11.41 2.84 -6.05
C GLU A 71 -11.05 3.36 -4.66
N ALA A 72 -11.82 2.99 -3.61
CA ALA A 72 -11.52 3.37 -2.23
C ALA A 72 -10.19 2.76 -1.74
N ALA A 73 -9.88 1.53 -2.13
CA ALA A 73 -8.60 0.88 -1.79
C ALA A 73 -7.41 1.59 -2.46
N SER A 74 -7.56 1.98 -3.72
CA SER A 74 -6.58 2.76 -4.48
C SER A 74 -6.32 4.12 -3.83
N ALA A 75 -7.39 4.89 -3.58
CA ALA A 75 -7.31 6.20 -2.91
C ALA A 75 -6.57 6.11 -1.57
N ASN A 76 -6.95 5.13 -0.73
CA ASN A 76 -6.27 4.91 0.55
C ASN A 76 -4.78 4.56 0.39
N GLY A 77 -4.43 3.81 -0.65
CA GLY A 77 -3.03 3.51 -0.99
C GLY A 77 -2.24 4.78 -1.26
N PHE A 78 -2.78 5.70 -2.06
CA PHE A 78 -2.13 6.98 -2.36
C PHE A 78 -2.04 7.93 -1.17
N GLU A 79 -3.07 7.98 -0.32
CA GLU A 79 -3.06 8.77 0.92
C GLU A 79 -1.91 8.37 1.86
N ASN A 80 -1.59 7.07 1.93
CA ASN A 80 -0.56 6.53 2.81
C ASN A 80 0.84 6.52 2.17
N LEU A 81 0.92 6.61 0.85
CA LEU A 81 2.19 6.46 0.12
C LEU A 81 3.22 7.51 0.53
N GLY A 82 2.80 8.78 0.65
CA GLY A 82 3.69 9.87 1.06
C GLY A 82 4.28 9.64 2.45
N PHE A 83 3.45 9.20 3.40
CA PHE A 83 3.87 8.89 4.77
C PHE A 83 4.89 7.73 4.80
N PHE A 84 4.63 6.67 4.04
CA PHE A 84 5.55 5.54 3.91
C PHE A 84 6.88 5.92 3.24
N ALA A 85 6.83 6.59 2.09
CA ALA A 85 8.02 6.98 1.34
C ALA A 85 8.92 7.90 2.19
N ALA A 86 8.33 8.87 2.89
CA ALA A 86 9.06 9.74 3.80
C ALA A 86 9.75 8.96 4.91
N ALA A 87 9.09 7.95 5.51
CA ALA A 87 9.68 7.12 6.55
C ALA A 87 10.87 6.30 6.05
N VAL A 88 10.77 5.71 4.86
CA VAL A 88 11.86 4.96 4.23
C VAL A 88 13.05 5.88 3.99
N VAL A 89 12.84 7.05 3.37
CA VAL A 89 13.92 8.02 3.12
C VAL A 89 14.55 8.50 4.42
N ALA A 90 13.75 8.88 5.42
CA ALA A 90 14.23 9.36 6.71
C ALA A 90 15.09 8.31 7.42
N ALA A 91 14.62 7.06 7.49
CA ALA A 91 15.35 5.97 8.12
C ALA A 91 16.66 5.63 7.39
N ASN A 92 16.68 5.75 6.06
CA ASN A 92 17.90 5.58 5.27
C ASN A 92 18.92 6.69 5.56
N VAL A 93 18.49 7.95 5.51
CA VAL A 93 19.35 9.11 5.75
C VAL A 93 19.90 9.11 7.18
N ALA A 94 19.09 8.68 8.15
CA ALA A 94 19.49 8.55 9.55
C ALA A 94 20.45 7.36 9.81
N GLY A 95 20.74 6.52 8.82
CA GLY A 95 21.65 5.39 8.98
C GLY A 95 21.07 4.22 9.80
N VAL A 96 19.75 4.01 9.77
CA VAL A 96 19.11 2.85 10.41
C VAL A 96 19.65 1.55 9.81
N GLU A 97 19.86 0.53 10.66
CA GLU A 97 20.35 -0.79 10.26
C GLU A 97 19.56 -1.38 9.06
N THR A 98 20.27 -1.86 8.04
CA THR A 98 19.72 -2.44 6.80
C THR A 98 18.68 -3.53 7.06
N LYS A 99 18.92 -4.41 8.02
CA LYS A 99 17.96 -5.46 8.40
C LYS A 99 16.61 -4.86 8.83
N ALA A 100 16.64 -3.85 9.70
CA ALA A 100 15.43 -3.19 10.17
C ALA A 100 14.71 -2.44 9.04
N LEU A 101 15.46 -1.72 8.20
CA LEU A 101 14.94 -1.06 7.00
C LEU A 101 14.18 -2.05 6.10
N ASN A 102 14.82 -3.18 5.76
CA ASN A 102 14.23 -4.18 4.88
C ASN A 102 13.01 -4.86 5.52
N THR A 103 13.10 -5.28 6.79
CA THR A 103 11.98 -5.93 7.48
C THR A 103 10.74 -5.04 7.56
N LEU A 104 10.91 -3.78 7.98
CA LEU A 104 9.78 -2.87 8.15
C LEU A 104 9.17 -2.44 6.81
N SER A 105 10.01 -2.12 5.83
CA SER A 105 9.54 -1.67 4.52
C SER A 105 8.89 -2.79 3.69
N VAL A 106 9.44 -4.00 3.71
CA VAL A 106 8.79 -5.19 3.10
C VAL A 106 7.51 -5.54 3.85
N GLY A 107 7.52 -5.48 5.20
CA GLY A 107 6.33 -5.70 6.01
C GLY A 107 5.19 -4.76 5.64
N TYR A 108 5.48 -3.48 5.39
CA TYR A 108 4.49 -2.52 4.88
C TYR A 108 3.93 -2.96 3.52
N VAL A 109 4.78 -3.30 2.55
CA VAL A 109 4.33 -3.74 1.21
C VAL A 109 3.44 -4.98 1.30
N VAL A 110 3.82 -5.98 2.11
CA VAL A 110 3.00 -7.16 2.35
C VAL A 110 1.66 -6.80 2.98
N SER A 111 1.65 -5.89 3.97
CA SER A 111 0.40 -5.42 4.58
C SER A 111 -0.53 -4.76 3.56
N ARG A 112 0.03 -4.01 2.59
CA ARG A 112 -0.76 -3.37 1.53
C ARG A 112 -1.34 -4.37 0.55
N LEU A 113 -0.59 -5.41 0.21
CA LEU A 113 -1.08 -6.50 -0.63
C LEU A 113 -2.30 -7.17 0.04
N VAL A 114 -2.15 -7.58 1.30
CA VAL A 114 -3.23 -8.22 2.07
C VAL A 114 -4.42 -7.28 2.25
N TYR A 115 -4.17 -6.02 2.60
CA TYR A 115 -5.19 -5.00 2.76
C TYR A 115 -6.04 -4.84 1.48
N ASN A 116 -5.40 -4.72 0.32
CA ASN A 116 -6.08 -4.57 -0.96
C ASN A 116 -6.93 -5.80 -1.29
N LEU A 117 -6.40 -7.01 -1.08
CA LEU A 117 -7.14 -8.26 -1.30
C LEU A 117 -8.39 -8.33 -0.41
N ILE A 118 -8.28 -7.98 0.87
CA ILE A 118 -9.44 -7.95 1.77
C ILE A 118 -10.41 -6.86 1.32
N TYR A 119 -9.95 -5.64 1.08
CA TYR A 119 -10.83 -4.50 0.82
C TYR A 119 -11.66 -4.68 -0.45
N VAL A 120 -11.03 -5.08 -1.57
CA VAL A 120 -11.75 -5.29 -2.84
C VAL A 120 -12.83 -6.37 -2.68
N ASN A 121 -12.53 -7.44 -1.93
CA ASN A 121 -13.45 -8.56 -1.73
C ASN A 121 -14.35 -8.42 -0.47
N ASN A 122 -14.29 -7.28 0.22
CA ASN A 122 -14.98 -7.10 1.49
C ASN A 122 -16.50 -7.04 1.32
N THR A 123 -17.22 -8.02 1.87
CA THR A 123 -18.69 -8.07 1.89
C THR A 123 -19.28 -8.29 3.29
N THR A 124 -18.45 -8.42 4.33
CA THR A 124 -18.88 -8.75 5.69
C THR A 124 -18.23 -7.84 6.72
N ALA A 125 -18.87 -7.67 7.89
CA ALA A 125 -18.30 -6.89 8.99
C ALA A 125 -16.96 -7.46 9.48
N ALA A 126 -16.83 -8.80 9.52
CA ALA A 126 -15.58 -9.47 9.91
C ALA A 126 -14.43 -9.12 8.96
N ALA A 127 -14.66 -9.14 7.64
CA ALA A 127 -13.67 -8.74 6.64
C ALA A 127 -13.34 -7.23 6.72
N ALA A 128 -14.32 -6.39 7.06
CA ALA A 128 -14.08 -4.97 7.30
C ALA A 128 -13.16 -4.72 8.50
N ASN A 129 -13.35 -5.47 9.58
CA ASN A 129 -12.53 -5.38 10.79
C ASN A 129 -11.11 -5.92 10.55
N SER A 130 -10.96 -7.04 9.85
CA SER A 130 -9.64 -7.59 9.53
C SER A 130 -8.84 -6.65 8.63
N ARG A 131 -9.49 -6.02 7.64
CA ARG A 131 -8.90 -4.96 6.81
C ARG A 131 -8.34 -3.83 7.68
N PHE A 132 -9.09 -3.37 8.68
CA PHE A 132 -8.63 -2.31 9.58
C PHE A 132 -7.44 -2.77 10.45
N GLY A 133 -7.45 -4.00 10.96
CA GLY A 133 -6.30 -4.56 11.68
C GLY A 133 -5.03 -4.61 10.82
N VAL A 134 -5.14 -5.09 9.58
CA VAL A 134 -4.00 -5.12 8.63
C VAL A 134 -3.50 -3.72 8.31
N TYR A 135 -4.41 -2.74 8.18
CA TYR A 135 -4.04 -1.34 8.00
C TYR A 135 -3.22 -0.81 9.18
N LEU A 136 -3.65 -1.04 10.41
CA LEU A 136 -2.93 -0.60 11.62
C LEU A 136 -1.54 -1.24 11.72
N VAL A 137 -1.40 -2.51 11.37
CA VAL A 137 -0.08 -3.18 11.30
C VAL A 137 0.82 -2.48 10.29
N GLY A 138 0.30 -2.18 9.09
CA GLY A 138 1.02 -1.41 8.07
C GLY A 138 1.50 -0.06 8.59
N VAL A 139 0.60 0.73 9.19
CA VAL A 139 0.93 2.02 9.81
C VAL A 139 1.98 1.86 10.92
N GLY A 140 1.89 0.79 11.72
CA GLY A 140 2.88 0.45 12.74
C GLY A 140 4.30 0.27 12.18
N PHE A 141 4.44 -0.34 10.99
CA PHE A 141 5.74 -0.43 10.31
C PHE A 141 6.28 0.94 9.92
N VAL A 142 5.44 1.83 9.39
CA VAL A 142 5.83 3.20 9.00
C VAL A 142 6.26 4.01 10.22
N ILE A 143 5.47 3.98 11.29
CA ILE A 143 5.82 4.64 12.56
C ILE A 143 7.15 4.10 13.11
N SER A 144 7.35 2.78 13.06
CA SER A 144 8.59 2.16 13.53
C SER A 144 9.82 2.63 12.75
N LEU A 145 9.70 2.87 11.44
CA LEU A 145 10.77 3.44 10.62
C LEU A 145 11.12 4.86 11.11
N PHE A 146 10.12 5.72 11.33
CA PHE A 146 10.34 7.07 11.86
C PHE A 146 10.96 7.07 13.25
N VAL A 147 10.46 6.23 14.16
CA VAL A 147 11.01 6.12 15.52
C VAL A 147 12.47 5.67 15.47
N LYS A 148 12.80 4.68 14.64
CA LYS A 148 14.19 4.23 14.46
C LYS A 148 15.07 5.32 13.85
N ALA A 149 14.55 6.09 12.89
CA ALA A 149 15.26 7.23 12.32
C ALA A 149 15.59 8.28 13.39
N GLY A 150 14.59 8.68 14.19
CA GLY A 150 14.79 9.64 15.29
C GLY A 150 15.79 9.15 16.34
N ASN A 151 15.71 7.88 16.73
CA ASN A 151 16.67 7.29 17.66
C ASN A 151 18.10 7.28 17.10
N ALA A 152 18.27 6.99 15.81
CA ALA A 152 19.58 7.00 15.17
C ALA A 152 20.17 8.42 15.12
N VAL A 153 19.37 9.43 14.76
CA VAL A 153 19.82 10.84 14.79
C VAL A 153 20.21 11.28 16.20
N ASN A 154 19.40 10.97 17.21
CA ASN A 154 19.70 11.32 18.61
C ASN A 154 21.01 10.67 19.11
N ALA A 155 21.30 9.44 18.66
CA ALA A 155 22.55 8.75 19.02
C ALA A 155 23.79 9.43 18.40
N LEU A 156 23.63 10.13 17.28
CA LEU A 156 24.70 10.88 16.61
C LEU A 156 25.02 12.23 17.27
N LYS A 157 24.23 12.67 18.28
CA LYS A 157 24.35 13.98 18.94
C LYS A 157 24.36 15.16 17.96
N LEU A 158 23.59 15.05 16.87
CA LEU A 158 23.26 16.17 15.99
C LEU A 158 22.16 17.05 16.59
#